data_AF-A0A1E4SJX7-F1
#
_entry.id   AF-A0A1E4SJX7-F1
#
_cell.length_a   1.000
_cell.length_b   1.000
_cell.length_c   1.000
_cell.angle_alpha   90.00
_cell.angle_beta   90.00
_cell.angle_gamma   90.00
#
_symmetry.space_group_name_H-M   'P 1'
#
loop_
_entity.id
_entity.type
_entity.pdbx_description
1 polymer ?
#
loop_
_entity_poly.entity_id
_entity_poly.type
_entity_poly.pdbx_seq_one_letter_code
_entity_poly.pdbx_strand_id
1 'polypeptide(L)'
;MNSHPILKRVPKFLRPFALRFIHAPISHVTAFLILHELTAIIPLIGVWYVLHKYHLSIPMDLPSWAIDKGTKVIDSSMARFDFTGWNVNEKFTFMMEGAYAFVIVKFLLPVRLMISLGLMPWFSKWVVVPFTRIFKRKPKAPKVEVKDSVKKVEKPRL
;
A
#
# COMPACT_ATOMS: atom_id res chain seq x y z
N MET A 1 -26.95 14.13 15.76
CA MET A 1 -26.26 13.32 14.72
C MET A 1 -26.22 14.14 13.44
N ASN A 2 -25.06 14.68 13.07
CA ASN A 2 -24.94 15.65 11.98
C ASN A 2 -25.14 14.95 10.63
N SER A 3 -26.29 15.20 10.01
CA SER A 3 -26.71 14.60 8.74
C SER A 3 -25.92 15.19 7.56
N HIS A 4 -24.71 14.71 7.34
CA HIS A 4 -23.92 15.09 6.16
C HIS A 4 -24.68 14.71 4.87
N PRO A 5 -24.85 15.62 3.89
CA PRO A 5 -25.64 15.37 2.67
C PRO A 5 -25.20 14.13 1.87
N ILE A 6 -23.95 13.72 2.01
CA ILE A 6 -23.36 12.54 1.37
C ILE A 6 -24.01 11.22 1.85
N LEU A 7 -24.42 11.14 3.12
CA LEU A 7 -25.00 9.93 3.72
C LEU A 7 -26.37 9.54 3.14
N LYS A 8 -27.07 10.51 2.53
CA LYS A 8 -28.36 10.26 1.87
C LYS A 8 -28.21 9.44 0.59
N ARG A 9 -27.03 9.45 -0.05
CA ARG A 9 -26.74 8.76 -1.31
C ARG A 9 -26.07 7.39 -1.11
N VAL A 10 -25.73 7.02 0.12
CA VAL A 10 -25.01 5.78 0.43
C VAL A 10 -25.99 4.72 0.94
N PRO A 11 -26.00 3.50 0.34
CA PRO A 11 -26.85 2.41 0.81
C PRO A 11 -26.56 2.06 2.28
N LYS A 12 -27.58 1.60 3.02
CA LYS A 12 -27.51 1.46 4.49
C LYS A 12 -26.29 0.67 4.99
N PHE A 13 -25.86 -0.35 4.25
CA PHE A 13 -24.71 -1.20 4.60
C PHE A 13 -23.35 -0.49 4.48
N LEU A 14 -23.23 0.55 3.66
CA LEU A 14 -21.99 1.32 3.48
C LEU A 14 -21.91 2.58 4.35
N ARG A 15 -23.01 2.99 5.00
CA ARG A 15 -23.04 4.15 5.90
C ARG A 15 -21.99 4.09 7.02
N PRO A 16 -21.71 2.93 7.67
CA PRO A 16 -20.68 2.86 8.70
C PRO A 16 -19.28 3.14 8.15
N PHE A 17 -18.99 2.74 6.91
CA PHE A 17 -17.71 2.99 6.25
C PHE A 17 -17.62 4.46 5.81
N ALA A 18 -18.67 4.98 5.16
CA ALA A 18 -18.72 6.36 4.68
C ALA A 18 -18.60 7.39 5.81
N LEU A 19 -19.27 7.15 6.95
CA LEU A 19 -19.14 8.00 8.15
C LEU A 19 -17.70 8.08 8.66
N ARG A 20 -16.96 6.96 8.60
CA ARG A 20 -15.60 6.86 9.13
C ARG A 20 -14.57 7.62 8.28
N PHE A 21 -14.77 7.67 6.96
CA PHE A 21 -13.91 8.44 6.05
C PHE A 21 -14.07 9.96 6.22
N ILE A 22 -15.27 10.45 6.54
CA ILE A 22 -15.57 11.88 6.60
C ILE A 22 -14.82 12.58 7.75
N HIS A 23 -14.54 11.89 8.86
CA HIS A 23 -14.00 12.52 10.06
C HIS A 23 -12.46 12.50 10.19
N ALA A 24 -11.76 11.58 9.50
CA ALA A 24 -10.29 11.52 9.52
C ALA A 24 -9.74 10.81 8.26
N PRO A 25 -9.92 11.38 7.06
CA PRO A 25 -9.69 10.66 5.79
C PRO A 25 -8.24 10.22 5.62
N ILE A 26 -7.27 11.06 5.97
CA ILE A 26 -5.85 10.81 5.69
C ILE A 26 -5.32 9.60 6.47
N SER A 27 -5.52 9.56 7.80
CA SER A 27 -5.02 8.45 8.64
C SER A 27 -5.67 7.11 8.30
N HIS A 28 -6.91 7.11 7.81
CA HIS A 28 -7.59 5.90 7.37
C HIS A 28 -7.07 5.45 6.00
N VAL A 29 -6.90 6.36 5.03
CA VAL A 29 -6.30 6.04 3.73
C VAL A 29 -4.87 5.51 3.91
N THR A 30 -4.05 6.15 4.74
CA THR A 30 -2.69 5.66 5.03
C THR A 30 -2.71 4.28 5.67
N ALA A 31 -3.60 4.04 6.64
CA ALA A 31 -3.76 2.72 7.25
C ALA A 31 -4.19 1.66 6.22
N PHE A 32 -5.13 1.99 5.34
CA PHE A 32 -5.58 1.11 4.27
C PHE A 32 -4.44 0.74 3.33
N LEU A 33 -3.65 1.72 2.86
CA LEU A 33 -2.52 1.45 1.97
C LEU A 33 -1.47 0.57 2.64
N ILE A 34 -1.10 0.86 3.88
CA ILE A 34 -0.13 0.03 4.61
C ILE A 34 -0.65 -1.40 4.77
N LEU A 35 -1.92 -1.58 5.16
CA LEU A 35 -2.50 -2.92 5.24
C LEU A 35 -2.59 -3.60 3.88
N HIS A 36 -2.91 -2.85 2.83
CA HIS A 36 -3.02 -3.39 1.47
C HIS A 36 -1.68 -3.96 1.02
N GLU A 37 -0.58 -3.23 1.27
CA GLU A 37 0.77 -3.69 0.96
C GLU A 37 1.19 -4.88 1.82
N LEU A 38 0.94 -4.84 3.14
CA LEU A 38 1.27 -5.96 4.03
C LEU A 38 0.52 -7.24 3.64
N THR A 39 -0.76 -7.12 3.31
CA THR A 39 -1.59 -8.24 2.85
C THR A 39 -1.31 -8.65 1.40
N ALA A 40 -0.44 -7.95 0.68
CA ALA A 40 0.12 -8.40 -0.59
C ALA A 40 1.47 -9.11 -0.39
N ILE A 41 2.37 -8.54 0.41
CA ILE A 41 3.73 -9.05 0.62
C ILE A 41 3.72 -10.35 1.44
N ILE A 42 2.97 -10.39 2.55
CA ILE A 42 2.96 -11.56 3.44
C ILE A 42 2.44 -12.81 2.70
N PRO A 43 1.28 -12.76 2.01
CA PRO A 43 0.81 -13.91 1.24
C PRO A 43 1.72 -14.23 0.05
N LEU A 44 2.34 -13.24 -0.59
CA LEU A 44 3.24 -13.49 -1.72
C LEU A 44 4.44 -14.32 -1.27
N ILE A 45 5.14 -13.89 -0.23
CA ILE A 45 6.30 -14.59 0.31
C ILE A 45 5.87 -15.93 0.91
N GLY A 46 4.75 -15.97 1.64
CA GLY A 46 4.26 -17.20 2.26
C GLY A 46 3.88 -18.27 1.25
N VAL A 47 3.10 -17.91 0.22
CA VAL A 47 2.72 -18.85 -0.85
C VAL A 47 3.96 -19.29 -1.62
N TRP A 48 4.83 -18.35 -2.01
CA TRP A 48 6.06 -18.68 -2.73
C TRP A 48 6.96 -19.63 -1.92
N TYR A 49 7.18 -19.36 -0.63
CA TYR A 49 7.95 -20.23 0.27
C TYR A 49 7.34 -21.64 0.37
N VAL A 50 6.03 -21.75 0.47
CA VAL A 50 5.33 -23.05 0.51
C VAL A 50 5.49 -23.78 -0.83
N LEU A 51 5.27 -23.11 -1.96
CA LEU A 51 5.45 -23.73 -3.29
C LEU A 51 6.88 -24.24 -3.47
N HIS A 52 7.87 -23.42 -3.12
CA HIS A 52 9.29 -23.75 -3.20
C HIS A 52 9.67 -24.91 -2.28
N LYS A 53 9.24 -24.87 -1.01
CA LYS A 53 9.59 -25.88 -0.01
C LYS A 53 9.01 -27.26 -0.30
N TYR A 54 7.78 -27.31 -0.84
CA TYR A 54 7.10 -28.57 -1.13
C TYR A 54 7.23 -28.99 -2.59
N HIS A 55 8.00 -28.26 -3.41
CA HIS A 55 8.09 -28.44 -4.87
C HIS A 55 6.72 -28.64 -5.53
N LEU A 56 5.75 -27.87 -5.06
CA LEU A 56 4.36 -28.03 -5.46
C LEU A 56 4.20 -27.47 -6.87
N SER A 57 4.31 -28.35 -7.85
CA SER A 57 4.07 -28.03 -9.25
C SER A 57 2.55 -27.89 -9.41
N ILE A 58 2.07 -26.66 -9.52
CA ILE A 58 0.67 -26.42 -9.81
C ILE A 58 0.45 -26.84 -11.27
N PRO A 59 -0.44 -27.82 -11.56
CA PRO A 59 -0.81 -28.18 -12.93
C PRO A 59 -1.77 -27.12 -13.48
N MET A 60 -1.30 -25.87 -13.55
CA MET A 60 -1.99 -24.83 -14.28
C MET A 60 -1.55 -25.01 -15.72
N ASP A 61 -2.42 -25.55 -16.56
CA ASP A 61 -2.17 -25.70 -18.00
C ASP A 61 -1.89 -24.31 -18.59
N LEU A 62 -0.60 -23.97 -18.63
CA LEU A 62 -0.18 -22.66 -19.09
C LEU A 62 -0.31 -22.67 -20.61
N PRO A 63 -0.98 -21.68 -21.21
CA PRO A 63 -1.13 -21.64 -22.64
C PRO A 63 0.25 -21.58 -23.32
N SER A 64 0.38 -22.22 -24.49
CA SER A 64 1.68 -22.39 -25.19
C SER A 64 2.45 -21.08 -25.37
N TRP A 65 1.76 -19.97 -25.66
CA TRP A 65 2.38 -18.65 -25.80
C TRP A 65 3.10 -18.17 -24.52
N ALA A 66 2.64 -18.56 -23.34
CA ALA A 66 3.23 -18.16 -22.07
C ALA A 66 4.47 -19.01 -21.75
N ILE A 67 4.44 -20.30 -22.10
CA ILE A 67 5.61 -21.19 -22.03
C ILE A 67 6.71 -20.67 -22.95
N ASP A 68 6.39 -20.38 -24.22
CA ASP A 68 7.35 -19.86 -25.21
C ASP A 68 7.96 -18.51 -24.83
N LYS A 69 7.18 -17.67 -24.15
CA LYS A 69 7.68 -16.38 -23.65
C LYS A 69 8.57 -16.57 -22.43
N GLY A 70 8.23 -17.50 -21.54
CA GLY A 70 9.02 -17.84 -20.36
C GLY A 70 10.40 -18.36 -20.72
N THR A 71 10.48 -19.31 -21.66
CA THR A 71 11.76 -19.86 -22.14
C THR A 71 12.65 -18.78 -22.76
N LYS A 72 12.10 -17.92 -23.64
CA LYS A 72 12.85 -16.80 -24.25
C LYS A 72 13.40 -15.78 -23.25
N VAL A 73 12.63 -15.47 -22.21
CA VAL A 73 13.07 -14.54 -21.16
C VAL A 73 14.24 -15.13 -20.37
N ILE A 74 14.20 -16.43 -20.11
CA ILE A 74 15.26 -17.14 -19.40
C ILE A 74 16.53 -17.21 -20.25
N ASP A 75 16.42 -17.62 -21.51
CA ASP A 75 17.57 -17.66 -22.43
C ASP A 75 18.26 -16.29 -22.53
N SER A 76 17.46 -15.22 -22.66
CA SER A 76 17.96 -13.85 -22.72
C SER A 76 18.62 -13.39 -21.41
N SER A 77 18.16 -13.90 -20.27
CA SER A 77 18.71 -13.57 -18.94
C SER A 77 20.00 -14.35 -18.68
N MET A 78 20.07 -15.60 -19.13
CA MET A 78 21.26 -16.44 -19.07
C MET A 78 22.41 -15.90 -19.93
N ALA A 79 22.11 -15.35 -21.11
CA ALA A 79 23.12 -14.74 -21.97
C ALA A 79 23.73 -13.45 -21.39
N ARG A 80 23.04 -12.79 -20.45
CA ARG A 80 23.44 -11.48 -19.89
C ARG A 80 24.08 -11.56 -18.51
N PHE A 81 23.84 -12.62 -17.76
CA PHE A 81 24.29 -12.76 -16.39
C PHE A 81 24.96 -14.12 -16.19
N ASP A 82 26.23 -14.10 -15.77
CA ASP A 82 27.08 -15.28 -15.59
C ASP A 82 26.71 -16.02 -14.29
N PHE A 83 25.51 -16.61 -14.27
CA PHE A 83 24.94 -17.35 -13.16
C PHE A 83 25.41 -18.81 -13.17
N THR A 84 26.72 -19.04 -13.17
CA THR A 84 27.41 -20.33 -13.36
C THR A 84 27.11 -21.40 -12.29
N GLY A 85 26.53 -21.03 -11.14
CA GLY A 85 26.29 -21.96 -10.02
C GLY A 85 24.93 -22.66 -9.97
N TRP A 86 23.97 -22.31 -10.84
CA TRP A 86 22.57 -22.79 -10.73
C TRP A 86 22.11 -23.46 -12.04
N ASN A 87 21.42 -24.59 -11.94
CA ASN A 87 20.88 -25.31 -13.10
C ASN A 87 19.74 -24.51 -13.76
N VAL A 88 19.60 -24.58 -15.08
CA VAL A 88 18.53 -23.94 -15.87
C VAL A 88 17.16 -24.31 -15.33
N ASN A 89 16.96 -25.58 -14.99
CA ASN A 89 15.68 -26.09 -14.49
C ASN A 89 15.34 -25.55 -13.10
N GLU A 90 16.33 -25.35 -12.23
CA GLU A 90 16.13 -24.78 -10.89
C GLU A 90 15.74 -23.30 -10.99
N LYS A 91 16.39 -22.55 -11.89
CA LYS A 91 16.04 -21.15 -12.17
C LYS A 91 14.63 -21.02 -12.74
N PHE A 92 14.28 -21.88 -13.70
CA PHE A 92 12.94 -21.93 -14.28
C PHE A 92 11.89 -22.18 -13.20
N THR A 93 12.11 -23.20 -12.38
CA THR A 93 11.20 -23.59 -11.30
C THR A 93 11.01 -22.46 -10.29
N PHE A 94 12.11 -21.85 -9.83
CA PHE A 94 12.08 -20.69 -8.92
C PHE A 94 11.26 -19.52 -9.47
N MET A 95 11.48 -19.17 -10.75
CA MET A 95 10.77 -18.08 -11.40
C MET A 95 9.28 -18.39 -11.58
N MET A 96 8.95 -19.63 -11.98
CA MET A 96 7.58 -20.09 -12.14
C MET A 96 6.82 -20.15 -10.81
N GLU A 97 7.46 -20.62 -9.74
CA GLU A 97 6.89 -20.59 -8.38
C GLU A 97 6.55 -19.16 -7.96
N GLY A 98 7.43 -18.19 -8.26
CA GLY A 98 7.18 -16.78 -8.00
C GLY A 98 5.99 -16.24 -8.82
N ALA A 99 5.90 -16.63 -10.09
CA ALA A 99 4.77 -16.27 -10.94
C ALA A 99 3.45 -16.86 -10.45
N TYR A 100 3.44 -18.13 -10.05
CA TYR A 100 2.25 -18.79 -9.47
C TYR A 100 1.84 -18.16 -8.15
N ALA A 101 2.79 -17.86 -7.27
CA ALA A 101 2.52 -17.15 -6.02
C ALA A 101 1.87 -15.79 -6.29
N PHE A 102 2.40 -15.02 -7.26
CA PHE A 102 1.83 -13.75 -7.66
C PHE A 102 0.39 -13.89 -8.19
N VAL A 103 0.15 -14.88 -9.06
CA VAL A 103 -1.20 -15.15 -9.60
C VAL A 103 -2.17 -15.49 -8.48
N ILE A 104 -1.78 -16.36 -7.53
CA ILE A 104 -2.60 -16.70 -6.36
C ILE A 104 -2.92 -15.44 -5.52
N VAL A 105 -1.92 -14.62 -5.20
CA VAL A 105 -2.13 -13.38 -4.44
C VAL A 105 -3.02 -12.40 -5.19
N LYS A 106 -2.98 -12.41 -6.52
CA LYS A 106 -3.88 -11.62 -7.37
C LYS A 106 -5.31 -12.16 -7.33
N PHE A 107 -5.51 -13.47 -7.30
CA PHE A 107 -6.84 -14.06 -7.05
C PHE A 107 -7.40 -13.70 -5.67
N LEU A 108 -6.53 -13.53 -4.66
CA LEU A 108 -6.93 -13.08 -3.32
C LEU A 108 -7.30 -11.60 -3.23
N LEU A 109 -7.27 -10.83 -4.33
CA LEU A 109 -7.63 -9.40 -4.35
C LEU A 109 -8.95 -9.05 -3.65
N PRO A 110 -10.09 -9.76 -3.87
CA PRO A 110 -11.35 -9.44 -3.21
C PRO A 110 -11.26 -9.61 -1.69
N VAL A 111 -10.64 -10.71 -1.25
CA VAL A 111 -10.43 -11.03 0.16
C VAL A 111 -9.52 -10.00 0.80
N ARG A 112 -8.43 -9.62 0.13
CA ARG A 112 -7.50 -8.58 0.58
C ARG A 112 -8.22 -7.26 0.82
N LEU A 113 -9.06 -6.83 -0.11
CA LEU A 113 -9.85 -5.61 0.06
C LEU A 113 -10.76 -5.68 1.29
N MET A 114 -11.45 -6.81 1.51
CA MET A 114 -12.31 -6.97 2.68
C MET A 114 -11.53 -6.94 3.99
N ILE A 115 -10.38 -7.64 4.05
CA ILE A 115 -9.51 -7.68 5.23
C ILE A 115 -8.92 -6.29 5.51
N SER A 116 -8.34 -5.63 4.50
CA SER A 116 -7.73 -4.31 4.65
C SER A 116 -8.76 -3.28 5.09
N LEU A 117 -9.97 -3.27 4.51
CA LEU A 117 -11.05 -2.35 4.90
C LEU A 117 -11.59 -2.63 6.31
N GLY A 118 -11.70 -3.91 6.70
CA GLY A 118 -12.18 -4.32 8.02
C GLY A 118 -11.20 -3.96 9.14
N LEU A 119 -9.90 -4.15 8.91
CA LEU A 119 -8.85 -3.91 9.91
C LEU A 119 -8.34 -2.46 9.95
N MET A 120 -8.52 -1.69 8.87
CA MET A 120 -8.15 -0.27 8.79
C MET A 120 -8.54 0.57 10.02
N PRO A 121 -9.78 0.56 10.55
CA PRO A 121 -10.17 1.43 11.68
C PRO A 121 -9.44 1.08 12.98
N TRP A 122 -9.06 -0.18 13.16
CA TRP A 122 -8.26 -0.59 14.31
C TRP A 122 -6.81 -0.18 14.11
N PHE A 123 -6.22 -0.53 12.96
CA PHE A 123 -4.81 -0.26 12.66
C PHE A 123 -4.48 1.24 12.62
N SER A 124 -5.39 2.06 12.08
CA SER A 124 -5.19 3.51 12.05
C SER A 124 -4.98 4.08 13.46
N LYS A 125 -5.78 3.62 14.44
CA LYS A 125 -5.71 4.10 15.83
C LYS A 125 -4.47 3.61 16.56
N TRP A 126 -4.09 2.34 16.34
CA TRP A 126 -3.02 1.69 17.08
C TRP A 126 -1.63 1.90 16.49
N VAL A 127 -1.51 2.07 15.17
CA VAL A 127 -0.20 2.12 14.49
C VAL A 127 0.02 3.46 13.80
N VAL A 128 -0.94 3.92 12.99
CA VAL A 128 -0.74 5.14 12.17
C VAL A 128 -0.77 6.42 13.02
N VAL A 129 -1.76 6.58 13.91
CA VAL A 129 -1.86 7.76 14.78
C VAL A 129 -0.65 7.95 15.69
N PRO A 130 -0.13 6.93 16.41
CA PRO A 130 1.08 7.13 17.22
C PRO A 130 2.30 7.45 16.36
N PHE A 131 2.49 6.77 15.23
CA PHE A 131 3.63 7.02 14.35
C PHE A 131 3.60 8.43 13.75
N THR A 132 2.44 8.89 13.29
CA THR A 132 2.27 10.26 12.77
C THR A 132 2.44 11.34 13.84
N ARG A 133 2.13 11.05 15.11
CA ARG A 133 2.44 11.96 16.23
C ARG A 133 3.95 12.07 16.49
N ILE A 134 4.69 10.97 16.36
CA ILE A 134 6.16 10.96 16.49
C ILE A 134 6.81 11.75 15.34
N PHE A 135 6.27 11.65 14.13
CA PHE A 135 6.82 12.31 12.93
C PHE A 135 6.41 13.78 12.76
N LYS A 136 5.39 14.29 13.48
CA LYS A 136 5.05 15.72 13.47
C LYS A 136 6.12 16.52 14.22
N ARG A 137 7.20 16.90 13.52
CA ARG A 137 8.04 18.04 13.92
C ARG A 137 7.13 19.27 14.03
N LYS A 138 7.11 19.92 15.20
CA LYS A 138 6.41 21.20 15.38
C LYS A 138 6.97 22.20 14.36
N PRO A 139 6.17 22.77 13.44
CA PRO A 139 6.65 23.88 12.63
C PRO A 139 6.99 25.04 13.59
N LYS A 140 8.19 25.60 13.44
CA LYS A 140 8.61 26.80 14.18
C LYS A 140 7.68 27.93 13.72
N ALA A 141 6.86 28.47 14.63
CA ALA A 141 5.97 29.58 14.30
C ALA A 141 6.80 30.75 13.74
N PRO A 142 6.39 31.40 12.63
CA PRO A 142 7.04 32.61 12.18
C PRO A 142 6.94 33.68 13.28
N LYS A 143 8.08 34.24 13.71
CA LYS A 143 8.08 35.44 14.56
C LYS A 143 7.48 36.56 13.73
N VAL A 144 6.25 36.97 14.03
CA VAL A 144 5.68 38.21 13.50
C VAL A 144 6.36 39.34 14.28
N GLU A 145 7.36 39.98 13.67
CA GLU A 145 7.86 41.26 14.17
C GLU A 145 6.76 42.31 13.96
N VAL A 146 6.10 42.69 15.05
CA VAL A 146 5.20 43.84 15.08
C VAL A 146 6.08 45.08 14.93
N LYS A 147 6.11 45.65 13.73
CA LYS A 147 6.79 46.92 13.46
C LYS A 147 5.87 48.02 14.00
N ASP A 148 6.17 48.52 15.19
CA ASP A 148 5.48 49.66 15.79
C ASP A 148 5.69 50.91 14.94
N SER A 149 4.75 51.18 14.03
CA SER A 149 4.67 52.45 13.31
C SER A 149 4.03 53.49 14.22
N VAL A 150 4.80 54.05 15.16
CA VAL A 150 4.42 55.27 15.87
C VAL A 150 4.48 56.43 14.87
N LYS A 151 3.34 56.81 14.29
CA LYS A 151 3.19 58.07 13.55
C LYS A 151 3.39 59.22 14.54
N LYS A 152 4.55 59.88 14.48
CA LYS A 152 4.81 61.14 15.18
C LYS A 152 3.94 62.22 14.53
N VAL A 153 2.85 62.61 15.20
CA VAL A 153 2.05 63.77 14.81
C VAL A 153 2.87 65.01 15.17
N GLU A 154 3.47 65.64 14.17
CA GLU A 154 4.12 66.94 14.32
C GLU A 154 3.03 68.01 14.36
N LYS A 155 2.83 68.64 15.52
CA LYS A 155 1.91 69.77 15.65
C LYS A 155 2.55 71.00 14.97
N PRO A 156 1.83 71.71 14.08
CA PRO A 156 2.33 72.97 13.56
C PRO A 156 2.45 74.00 14.70
N ARG A 157 3.57 74.73 14.71
CA ARG A 157 3.75 75.91 15.56
C ARG A 157 3.16 77.13 14.83
N LEU A 158 2.52 78.00 15.63
CA LEU A 158 1.82 79.26 15.34
C LEU A 158 0.32 79.10 15.11
#